data_AF-A0A7L0VGF3-F1
#
_entry.id   AF-A0A7L0VGF3-F1
#
_cell.length_a   1.000
_cell.length_b   1.000
_cell.length_c   1.000
_cell.angle_alpha   90.00
_cell.angle_beta   90.00
_cell.angle_gamma   90.00
#
_symmetry.space_group_name_H-M   'P 1'
#
loop_
_entity.id
_entity.type
_entity.pdbx_description
1 polymer ?
#
loop_
_entity_poly.entity_id
_entity_poly.type
_entity_poly.pdbx_seq_one_letter_code
_entity_poly.pdbx_strand_id
1 'polypeptide(L)'
;EAAAGALLEELGRRFLGPVLEELLGKFQPGILPQPGTLRTFGNLAAANVFGMVPFLNSILGTLLPLLGTARSDPVKCSCCYALQRFCESIQEYLASPGQAPD
;
A
#
# COMPACT_ATOMS: atom_id res chain seq x y z
N GLU A 1 8.50 -10.08 12.87
CA GLU A 1 7.78 -9.32 11.84
C GLU A 1 7.56 -10.04 10.50
N ALA A 2 8.49 -10.87 10.00
CA ALA A 2 8.37 -11.49 8.68
C ALA A 2 7.15 -12.43 8.48
N ALA A 3 6.73 -13.19 9.50
CA ALA A 3 5.62 -14.14 9.38
C ALA A 3 4.24 -13.48 9.20
N ALA A 4 4.01 -12.32 9.85
CA ALA A 4 2.76 -11.58 9.73
C ALA A 4 2.64 -10.92 8.35
N GLY A 5 3.76 -10.40 7.82
CA GLY A 5 3.81 -9.82 6.47
C GLY A 5 3.47 -10.86 5.39
N ALA A 6 4.10 -12.04 5.45
CA ALA A 6 3.84 -13.12 4.48
C ALA A 6 2.40 -13.64 4.54
N LEU A 7 1.82 -13.77 5.74
CA LEU A 7 0.43 -14.18 5.90
C LEU A 7 -0.55 -13.13 5.36
N LEU A 8 -0.30 -11.84 5.61
CA LEU A 8 -1.09 -10.73 5.04
C LEU A 8 -0.98 -10.66 3.52
N GLU A 9 0.16 -11.02 2.95
CA GLU A 9 0.38 -11.07 1.51
C GLU A 9 -0.46 -12.21 0.88
N GLU A 10 -0.44 -13.39 1.50
CA GLU A 10 -1.24 -14.55 1.09
C GLU A 10 -2.74 -14.32 1.28
N LEU A 11 -3.14 -13.69 2.39
CA LEU A 11 -4.53 -13.29 2.64
C LEU A 11 -4.97 -12.19 1.68
N GLY A 12 -4.11 -11.21 1.38
CA GLY A 12 -4.39 -10.12 0.45
C GLY A 12 -4.68 -10.62 -0.97
N ARG A 13 -4.03 -11.69 -1.40
CA ARG A 13 -4.33 -12.39 -2.67
C ARG A 13 -5.73 -12.98 -2.75
N ARG A 14 -6.29 -13.42 -1.60
CA ARG A 14 -7.60 -14.07 -1.53
C ARG A 14 -8.73 -13.15 -1.05
N PHE A 15 -8.41 -12.12 -0.28
CA PHE A 15 -9.36 -11.29 0.47
C PHE A 15 -8.97 -9.80 0.41
N LEU A 16 -8.57 -9.33 -0.78
CA LEU A 16 -8.14 -7.95 -0.99
C LEU A 16 -9.14 -6.91 -0.45
N GLY A 17 -10.43 -7.07 -0.78
CA GLY A 17 -11.48 -6.12 -0.41
C GLY A 17 -11.60 -5.88 1.10
N PRO A 18 -11.87 -6.90 1.92
CA PRO A 18 -11.96 -6.76 3.38
C PRO A 18 -10.68 -6.21 4.03
N VAL A 19 -9.51 -6.66 3.55
CA VAL A 19 -8.21 -6.20 4.08
C VAL A 19 -7.99 -4.73 3.74
N LEU A 20 -8.30 -4.33 2.52
CA LEU A 20 -8.17 -2.95 2.07
C LEU A 20 -9.15 -2.02 2.80
N GLU A 21 -10.40 -2.44 3.00
CA GLU A 21 -11.41 -1.68 3.75
C GLU A 21 -10.96 -1.42 5.19
N GLU A 22 -10.44 -2.44 5.88
CA GLU A 22 -9.92 -2.28 7.25
C GLU A 22 -8.70 -1.34 7.28
N LEU A 23 -7.77 -1.49 6.31
CA LEU A 23 -6.59 -0.65 6.23
C LEU A 23 -6.93 0.81 5.92
N LEU A 24 -7.83 1.06 4.98
CA LEU A 24 -8.28 2.41 4.64
C LEU A 24 -9.06 3.04 5.81
N GLY A 25 -9.86 2.27 6.55
CA GLY A 25 -10.53 2.76 7.76
C GLY A 25 -9.54 3.21 8.86
N LYS A 26 -8.37 2.59 8.92
CA LYS A 26 -7.27 2.98 9.84
C LYS A 26 -6.39 4.11 9.28
N PHE A 27 -6.48 4.40 7.99
CA PHE A 27 -5.63 5.35 7.27
C PHE A 27 -6.32 6.71 7.12
N GLN A 28 -6.45 7.41 8.24
CA GLN A 28 -7.16 8.70 8.28
C GLN A 28 -6.23 9.89 7.97
N PRO A 29 -6.74 10.93 7.28
CA PRO A 29 -5.98 12.13 6.99
C PRO A 29 -5.52 12.83 8.28
N GLY A 30 -4.30 13.34 8.28
CA GLY A 30 -3.70 14.05 9.42
C GLY A 30 -3.05 13.15 10.48
N ILE A 31 -3.21 11.83 10.40
CA ILE A 31 -2.60 10.88 11.34
C ILE A 31 -1.51 10.09 10.61
N LEU A 32 -0.27 10.17 11.12
CA LEU A 32 0.84 9.42 10.56
C LEU A 32 0.62 7.91 10.81
N PRO A 33 0.54 7.09 9.74
CA PRO A 33 0.34 5.66 9.85
C PRO A 33 1.51 4.96 10.55
N GLN A 34 1.23 3.88 11.25
CA GLN A 34 2.27 3.05 11.84
C GLN A 34 3.15 2.42 10.73
N PRO A 35 4.47 2.24 10.96
CA PRO A 35 5.38 1.61 10.00
C PRO A 35 4.88 0.27 9.43
N GLY A 36 4.24 -0.54 10.27
CA GLY A 36 3.65 -1.82 9.87
C GLY A 36 2.55 -1.65 8.81
N THR A 37 1.66 -0.68 8.98
CA THR A 37 0.57 -0.36 8.02
C THR A 37 1.14 0.02 6.66
N LEU A 38 2.17 0.87 6.62
CA LEU A 38 2.84 1.28 5.39
C LEU A 38 3.48 0.08 4.68
N ARG A 39 4.14 -0.80 5.43
CA ARG A 39 4.72 -2.04 4.88
C ARG A 39 3.65 -2.96 4.30
N THR A 40 2.51 -3.11 4.98
CA THR A 40 1.38 -3.89 4.49
C THR A 40 0.83 -3.33 3.18
N PHE A 41 0.65 -2.02 3.06
CA PHE A 41 0.23 -1.40 1.79
C PHE A 41 1.22 -1.72 0.65
N GLY A 42 2.53 -1.62 0.90
CA GLY A 42 3.55 -1.95 -0.10
C GLY A 42 3.51 -3.42 -0.53
N ASN A 43 3.29 -4.34 0.40
CA ASN A 43 3.17 -5.77 0.09
C ASN A 43 1.89 -6.05 -0.73
N LEU A 44 0.75 -5.46 -0.34
CA LEU A 44 -0.52 -5.62 -1.06
C LEU A 44 -0.43 -5.08 -2.49
N ALA A 45 0.17 -3.90 -2.68
CA ALA A 45 0.33 -3.28 -3.98
C ALA A 45 1.08 -4.17 -4.97
N ALA A 46 2.09 -4.90 -4.49
CA ALA A 46 2.86 -5.79 -5.32
C ALA A 46 2.24 -7.19 -5.49
N ALA A 47 1.52 -7.68 -4.47
CA ALA A 47 0.83 -8.97 -4.57
C ALA A 47 -0.44 -8.90 -5.42
N ASN A 48 -1.05 -7.71 -5.54
CA ASN A 48 -2.38 -7.49 -6.12
C ASN A 48 -2.44 -6.22 -6.96
N VAL A 49 -1.59 -6.12 -7.98
CA VAL A 49 -1.42 -4.92 -8.81
C VAL A 49 -2.75 -4.36 -9.32
N PHE A 50 -3.54 -5.14 -10.05
CA PHE A 50 -4.80 -4.68 -10.64
C PHE A 50 -5.86 -4.28 -9.62
N GLY A 51 -5.87 -4.95 -8.45
CA GLY A 51 -6.81 -4.63 -7.38
C GLY A 51 -6.37 -3.43 -6.54
N MET A 52 -5.10 -3.05 -6.55
CA MET A 52 -4.55 -1.96 -5.74
C MET A 52 -4.44 -0.65 -6.49
N VAL A 53 -3.99 -0.67 -7.75
CA VAL A 53 -3.75 0.54 -8.55
C VAL A 53 -4.94 1.53 -8.57
N PRO A 54 -6.21 1.09 -8.69
CA PRO A 54 -7.36 2.00 -8.61
C PRO A 54 -7.45 2.82 -7.31
N PHE A 55 -6.90 2.32 -6.21
CA PHE A 55 -6.94 2.95 -4.89
C PHE A 55 -5.68 3.76 -4.56
N LEU A 56 -4.58 3.55 -5.29
CA LEU A 56 -3.29 4.18 -5.00
C LEU A 56 -3.36 5.71 -5.04
N ASN A 57 -4.21 6.30 -5.88
CA ASN A 57 -4.37 7.76 -5.92
C ASN A 57 -4.90 8.31 -4.59
N SER A 58 -5.91 7.66 -3.99
CA SER A 58 -6.47 8.05 -2.69
C SER A 58 -5.46 7.84 -1.55
N ILE A 59 -4.75 6.71 -1.57
CA ILE A 59 -3.70 6.38 -0.59
C ILE A 59 -2.56 7.41 -0.66
N LEU A 60 -2.09 7.74 -1.87
CA LEU A 60 -1.05 8.76 -2.09
C LEU A 60 -1.51 10.15 -1.67
N GLY A 61 -2.74 10.54 -1.99
CA GLY A 61 -3.32 11.81 -1.58
C GLY A 61 -3.34 11.98 -0.06
N THR A 62 -3.47 10.88 0.68
CA THR A 62 -3.42 10.88 2.16
C THR A 62 -1.98 10.78 2.70
N LEU A 63 -1.11 10.01 2.05
CA LEU A 63 0.27 9.76 2.50
C LEU A 63 1.20 10.95 2.25
N LEU A 64 1.13 11.56 1.06
CA LEU A 64 2.07 12.60 0.62
C LEU A 64 2.12 13.81 1.59
N PRO A 65 0.99 14.35 2.08
CA PRO A 65 1.00 15.44 3.06
C PRO A 65 1.66 15.06 4.39
N LEU A 66 1.64 13.77 4.76
CA LEU A 66 2.16 13.27 6.02
C LEU A 66 3.68 13.01 5.98
N LEU A 67 4.29 12.92 4.79
CA LEU A 67 5.73 12.66 4.66
C LEU A 67 6.59 13.70 5.39
N GLY A 68 6.19 14.97 5.38
CA GLY A 68 6.88 16.05 6.10
C GLY A 68 6.83 15.90 7.63
N THR A 69 5.92 15.07 8.13
CA THR A 69 5.72 14.79 9.57
C THR A 69 6.44 13.51 10.03
N ALA A 70 6.94 12.69 9.09
CA ALA A 70 7.69 11.47 9.38
C ALA A 70 9.08 11.80 9.94
N ARG A 71 9.17 12.03 11.26
CA ARG A 71 10.40 12.45 11.94
C ARG A 71 11.39 11.29 12.17
N SER A 72 10.88 10.08 12.41
CA SER A 72 11.67 8.90 12.80
C SER A 72 12.07 8.04 11.59
N ASP A 73 13.31 7.54 11.57
CA ASP A 73 13.86 6.64 10.55
C ASP A 73 12.96 5.44 10.19
N PRO A 74 12.42 4.65 11.12
CA PRO A 74 11.53 3.52 10.78
C PRO A 74 10.30 3.95 9.97
N VAL A 75 9.70 5.10 10.28
CA VAL A 75 8.57 5.61 9.50
C VAL A 75 9.04 6.04 8.12
N LYS A 76 10.14 6.80 8.02
CA LYS A 76 10.70 7.24 6.74
C LYS A 76 11.01 6.05 5.82
N CYS A 77 11.71 5.05 6.34
CA CYS A 77 12.02 3.83 5.60
C CYS A 77 10.75 3.10 5.12
N SER A 78 9.71 3.04 5.96
CA SER A 78 8.45 2.37 5.61
C SER A 78 7.66 3.17 4.57
N CYS A 79 7.68 4.51 4.63
CA CYS A 79 7.12 5.38 3.59
C CYS A 79 7.84 5.16 2.25
N CYS A 80 9.18 5.20 2.24
CA CYS A 80 9.97 4.96 1.04
C CYS A 80 9.69 3.58 0.45
N TYR A 81 9.62 2.55 1.30
CA TYR A 81 9.28 1.20 0.90
C TYR A 81 7.89 1.15 0.23
N ALA A 82 6.86 1.69 0.88
CA ALA A 82 5.51 1.69 0.32
C ALA A 82 5.44 2.43 -1.02
N LEU A 83 6.02 3.63 -1.11
CA LEU A 83 6.07 4.44 -2.32
C LEU A 83 6.78 3.73 -3.48
N GLN A 84 7.90 3.07 -3.21
CA GLN A 84 8.59 2.26 -4.22
C GLN A 84 7.66 1.16 -4.76
N ARG A 85 7.00 0.40 -3.89
CA ARG A 85 6.09 -0.69 -4.30
C ARG A 85 4.89 -0.17 -5.08
N PHE A 86 4.39 1.02 -4.74
CA PHE A 86 3.33 1.68 -5.52
C PHE A 86 3.80 2.02 -6.93
N CYS A 87 5.00 2.60 -7.07
CA CYS A 87 5.57 2.90 -8.38
C CYS A 87 5.80 1.64 -9.22
N GLU A 88 6.28 0.55 -8.61
CA GLU A 88 6.45 -0.75 -9.28
C GLU A 88 5.10 -1.32 -9.75
N SER A 89 4.09 -1.29 -8.87
CA SER A 89 2.72 -1.75 -9.15
C SER A 89 2.08 -0.97 -10.31
N ILE A 90 2.22 0.36 -10.33
CA ILE A 90 1.71 1.20 -11.42
C ILE A 90 2.40 0.88 -12.74
N GLN A 91 3.72 0.71 -12.73
CA GLN A 91 4.47 0.34 -13.94
C GLN A 91 4.04 -1.03 -14.47
N GLU A 92 3.86 -2.03 -13.59
CA GLU A 92 3.39 -3.37 -13.98
C GLU A 92 1.96 -3.32 -14.55
N TYR A 93 1.08 -2.53 -13.95
CA TYR A 93 -0.28 -2.31 -14.43
C TYR A 93 -0.30 -1.71 -15.84
N LEU A 94 0.49 -0.66 -16.06
CA LEU A 94 0.59 0.02 -17.36
C LEU A 94 1.23 -0.88 -18.44
N ALA A 95 2.15 -1.77 -18.04
CA ALA A 95 2.77 -2.74 -18.95
C ALA A 95 1.83 -3.91 -19.33
N SER A 96 0.69 -4.05 -18.66
CA SER A 96 -0.22 -5.19 -18.79
C SER A 96 -1.66 -4.78 -19.19
N PRO A 97 -1.84 -4.10 -20.34
CA PRO A 97 -3.12 -3.45 -20.69
C PRO A 97 -4.29 -4.41 -20.88
N GLY A 98 -4.06 -5.70 -21.16
CA GLY A 98 -5.12 -6.69 -21.37
C GLY A 98 -5.69 -7.34 -20.09
N GLN A 99 -5.18 -6.97 -18.91
CA GLN A 99 -5.56 -7.59 -17.63
C GLN A 99 -6.11 -6.55 -16.63
N ALA A 100 -6.16 -5.29 -17.03
CA ALA A 100 -6.88 -4.24 -16.32
C ALA A 100 -8.39 -4.56 -16.31
N PRO A 101 -9.09 -4.40 -15.17
CA PRO A 101 -10.54 -4.46 -15.15
C PRO A 101 -11.10 -3.32 -16.03
N ASP A 102 -12.13 -3.64 -16.83
CA ASP A 102 -12.87 -2.71 -17.69
C ASP A 102 -13.55 -1.58 -16.88
#